data_AF-A0A1Y0HPE0-F1
#
_entry.id   AF-A0A1Y0HPE0-F1
#
_cell.length_a   1.000
_cell.length_b   1.000
_cell.length_c   1.000
_cell.angle_alpha   90.00
_cell.angle_beta   90.00
_cell.angle_gamma   90.00
#
_symmetry.space_group_name_H-M   'P 1'
#
loop_
_entity.id
_entity.type
_entity.pdbx_description
1 polymer ?
#
loop_
_entity_poly.entity_id
_entity_poly.type
_entity_poly.pdbx_seq_one_letter_code
_entity_poly.pdbx_strand_id
1 'polypeptide(L)'
;MPMILGAALLIYVFVAIGIYKFVKQKTDNKWIKRGALAFFILLPTYDIIITNTLGAYYCLTTPSTYVNKKVEYPISIYWEDNVYPEFDKKDRELMVKNYLNDIRLKVMALGAPDGKVYVYQYKDVSQEYYQLAEEYATFSKELQKLRQEFKKATDSYPPNWKETRDKYLSMDKENDVLRNKLSALLNSFELQETIYDDKNAMPQMNYTVTFNEVRLNPFSRKFLYSDETKIIENQTGNTIAYNRSDSPFFYNIAPDFALGNRYYSSWGWEICESQSYLYYNGDGFKYIASYGSAKHAVNLNIKLYNKYIKGEK
;
A
#
# COMPACT_ATOMS: atom_id res chain seq x y z
N MET A 1 12.07 22.06 17.65
CA MET A 1 11.61 20.67 17.84
C MET A 1 12.76 19.65 17.94
N PRO A 2 13.80 19.62 17.09
CA PRO A 2 14.98 18.75 17.31
C PRO A 2 15.71 19.04 18.64
N MET A 3 15.61 20.27 19.15
CA MET A 3 16.10 20.65 20.49
C MET A 3 15.42 19.88 21.64
N ILE A 4 14.14 19.49 21.51
CA ILE A 4 13.41 18.79 22.58
C ILE A 4 13.86 17.32 22.64
N LEU A 5 14.04 16.69 21.47
CA LEU A 5 14.56 15.32 21.39
C LEU A 5 16.01 15.25 21.88
N GLY A 6 16.85 16.22 21.48
CA GLY A 6 18.22 16.34 21.96
C GLY A 6 18.30 16.53 23.48
N ALA A 7 17.45 17.38 24.05
CA ALA A 7 17.37 17.58 25.49
C ALA A 7 16.91 16.32 26.24
N ALA A 8 15.89 15.61 25.75
CA ALA A 8 15.41 14.37 26.35
C ALA A 8 16.48 13.26 26.32
N LEU A 9 17.22 13.13 25.21
CA LEU A 9 18.29 12.15 25.06
C LEU A 9 19.49 12.49 25.98
N LEU A 10 19.81 13.78 26.15
CA LEU A 10 20.80 14.23 27.13
C LEU A 10 20.37 13.91 28.56
N ILE A 11 19.12 14.22 28.94
CA ILE A 11 18.57 13.88 30.26
C ILE A 11 18.68 12.37 30.49
N TYR A 12 18.30 11.55 29.49
CA TYR A 12 18.43 10.10 29.55
C TYR A 12 19.87 9.66 29.83
N VAL A 13 20.85 10.19 29.08
CA VAL A 13 22.27 9.87 29.26
C VAL A 13 22.75 10.25 30.66
N PHE A 14 22.37 11.42 31.18
CA PHE A 14 22.74 11.85 32.53
C PHE A 14 22.15 10.94 33.61
N VAL A 15 20.87 10.58 33.49
CA VAL A 15 20.19 9.66 34.42
C VAL A 15 20.83 8.26 34.35
N ALA A 16 21.08 7.74 33.16
CA ALA A 16 21.72 6.43 32.96
C ALA A 16 23.13 6.38 33.58
N ILE A 17 23.94 7.43 33.40
CA ILE A 17 25.27 7.55 34.03
C ILE A 17 25.13 7.58 35.55
N GLY A 18 24.18 8.36 36.09
CA GLY A 18 23.94 8.45 37.53
C GLY A 18 23.57 7.11 38.15
N ILE A 19 22.62 6.39 37.56
CA ILE A 19 22.18 5.06 38.04
C ILE A 19 23.31 4.04 37.89
N TYR A 20 24.06 4.04 36.78
CA TYR A 20 25.19 3.13 36.61
C TYR A 20 26.29 3.37 37.65
N LYS A 21 26.60 4.62 37.98
CA LYS A 21 27.54 4.96 39.07
C LYS A 21 27.04 4.44 40.42
N PHE A 22 25.75 4.57 40.70
CA PHE A 22 25.14 4.05 41.92
C PHE A 22 25.23 2.51 41.99
N VAL A 23 24.92 1.79 40.90
CA VAL A 23 25.09 0.33 40.82
C VAL A 23 26.54 -0.07 41.06
N LYS A 24 27.49 0.66 40.46
CA LYS A 24 28.93 0.40 40.64
C LYS A 24 29.37 0.57 42.10
N GLN A 25 28.75 1.47 42.86
CA GLN A 25 29.02 1.68 44.29
C GLN A 25 28.37 0.61 45.19
N LYS A 26 27.22 0.06 44.79
CA LYS A 26 26.42 -0.85 45.64
C LYS A 26 26.74 -2.33 45.49
N THR A 27 27.43 -2.73 44.43
CA THR A 27 27.82 -4.13 44.23
C THR A 27 29.17 -4.22 43.54
N ASP A 28 29.94 -5.27 43.85
CA ASP A 28 31.17 -5.61 43.12
C ASP A 28 30.99 -6.73 42.10
N ASN A 29 29.77 -7.28 41.99
CA ASN A 29 29.48 -8.32 41.04
C ASN A 29 29.56 -7.79 39.60
N LYS A 30 30.55 -8.30 38.85
CA LYS A 30 30.80 -7.91 37.45
C LYS A 30 29.61 -8.19 36.54
N TRP A 31 28.80 -9.21 36.82
CA TRP A 31 27.60 -9.52 36.03
C TRP A 31 26.52 -8.46 36.20
N ILE A 32 26.30 -7.98 37.43
CA ILE A 32 25.30 -6.93 37.71
C ILE A 32 25.73 -5.61 37.05
N LYS A 33 27.01 -5.25 37.14
CA LYS A 33 27.55 -4.05 36.47
C LYS A 33 27.37 -4.13 34.95
N ARG A 34 27.73 -5.26 34.33
CA ARG A 34 27.57 -5.48 32.88
C ARG A 34 26.11 -5.50 32.45
N GLY A 35 25.23 -6.14 33.23
CA GLY A 35 23.79 -6.18 32.98
C GLY A 35 23.16 -4.79 33.04
N ALA A 36 23.51 -3.97 34.03
CA ALA A 36 23.03 -2.59 34.12
C ALA A 36 23.49 -1.74 32.94
N LEU A 37 24.75 -1.87 32.51
CA LEU A 37 25.25 -1.18 31.33
C LEU A 37 24.49 -1.60 30.05
N ALA A 38 24.33 -2.92 29.85
CA ALA A 38 23.60 -3.45 28.70
C ALA A 38 22.13 -2.98 28.70
N PHE A 39 21.47 -2.96 29.85
CA PHE A 39 20.10 -2.46 30.00
C PHE A 39 19.97 -1.03 29.51
N PHE A 40 20.85 -0.10 29.93
CA PHE A 40 20.76 1.31 29.49
C PHE A 40 21.16 1.53 28.03
N ILE A 41 21.96 0.64 27.43
CA ILE A 41 22.25 0.69 25.99
C ILE A 41 21.05 0.19 25.19
N LEU A 42 20.38 -0.87 25.67
CA LEU A 42 19.28 -1.52 24.98
C LEU A 42 17.94 -0.80 25.20
N LEU A 43 17.70 -0.16 26.35
CA LEU A 43 16.43 0.46 26.68
C LEU A 43 15.89 1.47 25.63
N PRO A 44 16.72 2.29 24.94
CA PRO A 44 16.22 3.15 23.88
C PRO A 44 16.08 2.44 22.53
N THR A 45 16.64 1.23 22.36
CA THR A 45 16.77 0.54 21.05
C THR A 45 16.23 -0.89 21.04
N TYR A 46 15.65 -1.37 22.14
CA TYR A 46 15.20 -2.76 22.29
C TYR A 46 14.11 -3.11 21.29
N ASP A 47 13.25 -2.15 21.00
CA ASP A 47 12.20 -2.22 20.00
C ASP A 47 12.76 -2.35 18.59
N ILE A 48 13.88 -1.71 18.25
CA ILE A 48 14.57 -1.93 16.97
C ILE A 48 14.97 -3.39 16.82
N ILE A 49 15.60 -3.95 17.86
CA ILE A 49 16.09 -5.34 17.85
C ILE A 49 14.91 -6.32 17.75
N ILE A 50 13.85 -6.10 18.54
CA ILE A 50 12.66 -6.95 18.54
C ILE A 50 11.95 -6.85 17.20
N THR A 51 11.72 -5.65 16.68
CA THR A 51 11.07 -5.41 15.38
C THR A 51 11.81 -6.11 14.26
N ASN A 52 13.14 -5.98 14.18
CA ASN A 52 13.93 -6.65 13.15
C ASN A 52 13.89 -8.19 13.29
N THR A 53 13.94 -8.69 14.52
CA THR A 53 13.86 -10.14 14.80
C THR A 53 12.49 -10.71 14.42
N LEU A 54 11.42 -10.05 14.84
CA LEU A 54 10.05 -10.43 14.48
C LEU A 54 9.81 -10.30 12.98
N GLY A 55 10.34 -9.25 12.38
CA GLY A 55 10.33 -9.03 10.95
C GLY A 55 10.93 -10.20 10.19
N ALA A 56 12.18 -10.56 10.50
CA ALA A 56 12.83 -11.72 9.90
C ALA A 56 12.02 -13.02 10.10
N TYR A 57 11.46 -13.23 11.29
CA TYR A 57 10.58 -14.36 11.56
C TYR A 57 9.35 -14.38 10.65
N TYR A 58 8.63 -13.27 10.52
CA TYR A 58 7.44 -13.20 9.66
C TYR A 58 7.80 -13.31 8.19
N CYS A 59 8.94 -12.78 7.73
CA CYS A 59 9.37 -12.97 6.35
C CYS A 59 9.68 -14.42 6.00
N LEU A 60 10.16 -15.21 6.96
CA LEU A 60 10.46 -16.63 6.75
C LEU A 60 9.22 -17.53 6.87
N THR A 61 8.19 -17.09 7.57
CA THR A 61 7.03 -17.94 7.92
C THR A 61 5.74 -17.55 7.19
N THR A 62 5.64 -16.33 6.70
CA THR A 62 4.50 -15.85 5.92
C THR A 62 4.58 -16.37 4.48
N PRO A 63 3.48 -16.86 3.88
CA PRO A 63 3.46 -17.25 2.47
C PRO A 63 3.90 -16.11 1.56
N SER A 64 4.66 -16.41 0.51
CA SER A 64 5.06 -15.41 -0.47
C SER A 64 3.86 -14.86 -1.26
N THR A 65 3.96 -13.61 -1.67
CA THR A 65 3.01 -12.96 -2.58
C THR A 65 2.96 -13.70 -3.92
N TYR A 66 1.76 -13.88 -4.47
CA TYR A 66 1.58 -14.57 -5.75
C TYR A 66 0.42 -14.03 -6.58
N VAL A 67 0.51 -14.26 -7.90
CA VAL A 67 -0.61 -14.26 -8.86
C VAL A 67 -0.53 -15.56 -9.64
N ASN A 68 -1.57 -16.38 -9.55
CA ASN A 68 -1.56 -17.71 -10.16
C ASN A 68 -2.36 -17.78 -11.47
N LYS A 69 -2.99 -16.68 -11.88
CA LYS A 69 -3.86 -16.64 -13.07
C LYS A 69 -3.79 -15.29 -13.79
N LYS A 70 -3.80 -15.33 -15.12
CA LYS A 70 -4.06 -14.17 -15.98
C LYS A 70 -5.57 -14.04 -16.17
N VAL A 71 -6.10 -12.82 -16.06
CA VAL A 71 -7.53 -12.56 -16.25
C VAL A 71 -7.84 -11.98 -17.60
N GLU A 72 -9.04 -12.32 -18.07
CA GLU A 72 -9.63 -11.81 -19.29
C GLU A 72 -10.46 -10.59 -18.93
N TYR A 73 -10.19 -9.48 -19.62
CA TYR A 73 -10.88 -8.22 -19.42
C TYR A 73 -12.04 -8.06 -20.44
N PRO A 74 -13.05 -7.24 -20.11
CA PRO A 74 -13.21 -6.51 -18.86
C PRO A 74 -13.80 -7.40 -17.75
N ILE A 75 -13.51 -7.06 -16.50
CA ILE A 75 -13.98 -7.79 -15.32
C ILE A 75 -14.98 -6.99 -14.50
N SER A 76 -15.68 -7.68 -13.60
CA SER A 76 -16.44 -7.09 -12.49
C SER A 76 -15.84 -7.47 -11.13
N ILE A 77 -15.73 -6.50 -10.22
CA ILE A 77 -15.10 -6.69 -8.90
C ILE A 77 -15.96 -6.09 -7.79
N TYR A 78 -16.05 -6.83 -6.67
CA TYR A 78 -16.45 -6.30 -5.36
C TYR A 78 -15.24 -6.09 -4.45
N TRP A 79 -15.16 -4.93 -3.79
CA TRP A 79 -14.15 -4.65 -2.78
C TRP A 79 -14.74 -4.69 -1.38
N GLU A 80 -14.10 -5.49 -0.54
CA GLU A 80 -14.43 -5.70 0.86
C GLU A 80 -13.23 -5.27 1.71
N ASP A 81 -13.26 -4.02 2.18
CA ASP A 81 -12.24 -3.49 3.09
C ASP A 81 -12.73 -3.66 4.53
N ASN A 82 -12.06 -4.51 5.29
CA ASN A 82 -12.36 -4.79 6.70
C ASN A 82 -11.38 -4.08 7.67
N VAL A 83 -10.41 -3.34 7.13
CA VAL A 83 -9.46 -2.54 7.93
C VAL A 83 -9.98 -1.11 8.07
N TYR A 84 -10.55 -0.57 7.00
CA TYR A 84 -11.40 0.61 6.99
C TYR A 84 -12.86 0.19 7.14
N PRO A 85 -13.73 0.97 7.81
CA PRO A 85 -15.17 0.73 7.81
C PRO A 85 -15.68 1.11 6.42
N GLU A 86 -15.38 0.23 5.46
CA GLU A 86 -15.83 0.28 4.07
C GLU A 86 -15.53 1.62 3.38
N PHE A 87 -16.00 1.82 2.14
CA PHE A 87 -15.68 3.01 1.35
C PHE A 87 -16.70 4.12 1.62
N ASP A 88 -16.28 5.22 2.24
CA ASP A 88 -17.14 6.40 2.36
C ASP A 88 -17.42 7.05 0.99
N LYS A 89 -18.32 8.03 0.92
CA LYS A 89 -18.68 8.66 -0.37
C LYS A 89 -17.47 9.21 -1.14
N LYS A 90 -16.53 9.87 -0.45
CA LYS A 90 -15.34 10.45 -1.09
C LYS A 90 -14.40 9.35 -1.56
N ASP A 91 -14.26 8.29 -0.78
CA ASP A 91 -13.50 7.10 -1.16
C ASP A 91 -14.08 6.46 -2.42
N ARG A 92 -15.41 6.29 -2.49
CA ARG A 92 -16.10 5.73 -3.66
C ARG A 92 -15.92 6.61 -4.91
N GLU A 93 -16.05 7.93 -4.78
CA GLU A 93 -15.80 8.87 -5.89
C GLU A 93 -14.36 8.79 -6.40
N LEU A 94 -13.39 8.74 -5.48
CA LEU A 94 -11.98 8.59 -5.82
C LEU A 94 -11.71 7.22 -6.48
N MET A 95 -12.45 6.20 -6.08
CA MET A 95 -12.37 4.87 -6.63
C MET A 95 -12.84 4.77 -8.06
N VAL A 96 -14.07 5.25 -8.31
CA VAL A 96 -14.63 5.32 -9.65
C VAL A 96 -13.69 6.07 -10.58
N LYS A 97 -13.27 7.28 -10.19
CA LYS A 97 -12.39 8.15 -10.99
C LYS A 97 -11.07 7.49 -11.41
N ASN A 98 -10.50 6.65 -10.56
CA ASN A 98 -9.16 6.10 -10.77
C ASN A 98 -9.16 4.74 -11.48
N TYR A 99 -10.23 3.95 -11.38
CA TYR A 99 -10.19 2.54 -11.78
C TYR A 99 -11.34 2.09 -12.65
N LEU A 100 -12.54 2.67 -12.51
CA LEU A 100 -13.65 2.32 -13.39
C LEU A 100 -13.38 2.94 -14.76
N ASN A 101 -13.24 2.09 -15.78
CA ASN A 101 -12.90 2.56 -17.12
C ASN A 101 -13.48 1.71 -18.26
N ASP A 102 -14.29 0.70 -17.96
CA ASP A 102 -14.96 -0.15 -18.94
C ASP A 102 -14.06 -1.00 -19.87
N ILE A 103 -12.76 -0.72 -19.96
CA ILE A 103 -11.75 -1.50 -20.69
C ILE A 103 -11.26 -2.67 -19.83
N ARG A 104 -10.91 -2.36 -18.57
CA ARG A 104 -10.39 -3.34 -17.62
C ARG A 104 -11.42 -3.65 -16.57
N LEU A 105 -12.01 -2.63 -15.98
CA LEU A 105 -13.02 -2.76 -14.95
C LEU A 105 -14.34 -2.20 -15.47
N LYS A 106 -15.28 -3.10 -15.75
CA LYS A 106 -16.62 -2.78 -16.26
C LYS A 106 -17.61 -2.47 -15.15
N VAL A 107 -17.55 -3.25 -14.07
CA VAL A 107 -18.43 -3.07 -12.90
C VAL A 107 -17.60 -3.05 -11.64
N MET A 108 -17.84 -2.06 -10.79
CA MET A 108 -17.19 -1.89 -9.49
C MET A 108 -18.24 -1.89 -8.39
N ALA A 109 -18.10 -2.75 -7.39
CA ALA A 109 -18.96 -2.78 -6.22
C ALA A 109 -18.20 -2.39 -4.95
N LEU A 110 -18.67 -1.29 -4.35
CA LEU A 110 -18.26 -0.57 -3.16
C LEU A 110 -19.00 -0.98 -1.88
N GLY A 111 -18.43 -1.72 -0.93
CA GLY A 111 -19.01 -1.72 0.43
C GLY A 111 -19.01 -0.29 1.00
N ALA A 112 -20.01 0.08 1.81
CA ALA A 112 -20.10 1.36 2.49
C ALA A 112 -20.41 1.21 3.99
N PRO A 113 -19.97 2.16 4.84
CA PRO A 113 -20.14 2.05 6.29
C PRO A 113 -21.59 2.01 6.80
N ASP A 114 -22.58 2.29 5.95
CA ASP A 114 -24.00 2.11 6.24
C ASP A 114 -24.49 0.66 6.03
N GLY A 115 -23.59 -0.26 5.71
CA GLY A 115 -23.85 -1.67 5.44
C GLY A 115 -24.33 -1.96 4.02
N LYS A 116 -24.50 -0.92 3.19
CA LYS A 116 -24.98 -1.05 1.81
C LYS A 116 -23.84 -1.27 0.84
N VAL A 117 -24.19 -1.75 -0.35
CA VAL A 117 -23.25 -1.90 -1.45
C VAL A 117 -23.61 -0.98 -2.61
N TYR A 118 -22.64 -0.17 -3.05
CA TYR A 118 -22.76 0.76 -4.16
C TYR A 118 -22.10 0.18 -5.39
N VAL A 119 -22.89 -0.06 -6.44
CA VAL A 119 -22.42 -0.64 -7.70
C VAL A 119 -22.37 0.43 -8.78
N TYR A 120 -21.21 0.54 -9.43
CA TYR A 120 -20.88 1.53 -10.44
C TYR A 120 -20.57 0.87 -11.79
N GLN A 121 -21.13 1.43 -12.86
CA GLN A 121 -20.82 1.08 -14.25
C GLN A 121 -21.13 2.26 -15.18
N TYR A 122 -20.46 2.35 -16.32
CA TYR A 122 -20.81 3.32 -17.37
C TYR A 122 -21.91 2.75 -18.28
N LYS A 123 -22.87 3.58 -18.66
CA LYS A 123 -23.89 3.23 -19.66
C LYS A 123 -23.46 3.63 -21.06
N ASP A 124 -23.90 2.82 -22.03
CA ASP A 124 -23.85 3.14 -23.45
C ASP A 124 -22.47 3.62 -23.93
N VAL A 125 -21.41 2.99 -23.42
CA VAL A 125 -20.02 3.28 -23.80
C VAL A 125 -19.86 3.07 -25.30
N SER A 126 -19.41 4.13 -25.99
CA SER A 126 -19.37 4.15 -27.45
C SER A 126 -18.24 3.28 -28.02
N GLN A 127 -18.40 2.83 -29.27
CA GLN A 127 -17.33 2.12 -29.97
C GLN A 127 -16.08 2.97 -30.19
N GLU A 128 -16.25 4.29 -30.33
CA GLU A 128 -15.15 5.25 -30.41
C GLU A 128 -14.22 5.16 -29.18
N TYR A 129 -14.79 4.94 -27.99
CA TYR A 129 -14.01 4.78 -26.77
C TYR A 129 -13.12 3.54 -26.81
N TYR A 130 -13.65 2.40 -27.24
CA TYR A 130 -12.86 1.17 -27.34
C TYR A 130 -11.76 1.27 -28.39
N GLN A 131 -12.04 1.90 -29.53
CA GLN A 131 -11.03 2.14 -30.58
C GLN A 131 -9.89 3.03 -30.05
N LEU A 132 -10.23 4.14 -29.40
CA LEU A 132 -9.23 5.04 -28.80
C LEU A 132 -8.45 4.35 -27.66
N ALA A 133 -9.10 3.49 -26.89
CA ALA A 133 -8.45 2.70 -25.84
C ALA A 133 -7.42 1.71 -26.41
N GLU A 134 -7.75 1.06 -27.52
CA GLU A 134 -6.84 0.14 -28.22
C GLU A 134 -5.66 0.88 -28.85
N GLU A 135 -5.91 2.02 -29.48
CA GLU A 135 -4.87 2.93 -29.99
C GLU A 135 -3.92 3.34 -28.86
N TYR A 136 -4.47 3.84 -27.75
CA TYR A 136 -3.70 4.23 -26.57
C TYR A 136 -2.88 3.05 -26.01
N ALA A 137 -3.47 1.86 -25.90
CA ALA A 137 -2.78 0.68 -25.39
C ALA A 137 -1.62 0.25 -26.30
N THR A 138 -1.79 0.35 -27.61
CA THR A 138 -0.75 0.05 -28.59
C THR A 138 0.38 1.07 -28.51
N PHE A 139 0.04 2.36 -28.52
CA PHE A 139 1.00 3.46 -28.39
C PHE A 139 1.80 3.37 -27.09
N SER A 140 1.13 3.10 -25.97
CA SER A 140 1.76 2.98 -24.65
C SER A 140 2.77 1.83 -24.57
N LYS A 141 2.50 0.70 -25.25
CA LYS A 141 3.46 -0.42 -25.34
C LYS A 141 4.71 -0.03 -26.13
N GLU A 142 4.57 0.73 -27.20
CA GLU A 142 5.71 1.23 -27.98
C GLU A 142 6.55 2.23 -27.17
N LEU A 143 5.89 3.18 -26.51
CA LEU A 143 6.56 4.12 -25.60
C LEU A 143 7.29 3.39 -24.47
N GLN A 144 6.74 2.29 -23.93
CA GLN A 144 7.42 1.50 -22.91
C GLN A 144 8.71 0.84 -23.43
N LYS A 145 8.72 0.33 -24.67
CA LYS A 145 9.94 -0.18 -25.30
C LYS A 145 10.98 0.92 -25.45
N LEU A 146 10.56 2.08 -25.98
CA LEU A 146 11.45 3.23 -26.13
C LEU A 146 11.98 3.75 -24.79
N ARG A 147 11.19 3.72 -23.72
CA ARG A 147 11.62 4.09 -22.37
C ARG A 147 12.72 3.15 -21.86
N GLN A 148 12.63 1.86 -22.15
CA GLN A 148 13.68 0.90 -21.78
C GLN A 148 14.97 1.14 -22.58
N GLU A 149 14.86 1.45 -23.86
CA GLU A 149 16.01 1.83 -24.70
C GLU A 149 16.66 3.12 -24.19
N PHE A 150 15.85 4.14 -23.91
CA PHE A 150 16.28 5.40 -23.33
C PHE A 150 17.00 5.19 -21.99
N LYS A 151 16.47 4.34 -21.10
CA LYS A 151 17.12 4.00 -19.83
C LYS A 151 18.48 3.29 -20.02
N LYS A 152 18.64 2.47 -21.06
CA LYS A 152 19.96 1.87 -21.35
C LYS A 152 20.93 2.91 -21.93
N ALA A 153 20.41 3.85 -22.72
CA ALA A 153 21.20 4.91 -23.32
C ALA A 153 21.63 5.98 -22.30
N THR A 154 20.84 6.27 -21.24
CA THR A 154 21.27 7.15 -20.13
C THR A 154 22.53 6.64 -19.47
N ASP A 155 22.64 5.32 -19.33
CA ASP A 155 23.70 4.70 -18.55
C ASP A 155 25.04 4.66 -19.33
N SER A 156 24.97 4.75 -20.66
CA SER A 156 26.12 4.58 -21.57
C SER A 156 26.47 5.82 -22.41
N TYR A 157 25.63 6.86 -22.41
CA TYR A 157 25.76 8.09 -23.20
C TYR A 157 26.24 7.85 -24.65
N PRO A 158 25.54 7.01 -25.44
CA PRO A 158 25.94 6.74 -26.81
C PRO A 158 25.77 8.00 -27.69
N PRO A 159 26.43 8.08 -28.85
CA PRO A 159 26.36 9.25 -29.73
C PRO A 159 24.92 9.66 -30.14
N ASN A 160 24.01 8.70 -30.23
CA ASN A 160 22.59 8.89 -30.58
C ASN A 160 21.67 9.15 -29.37
N TRP A 161 22.23 9.39 -28.18
CA TRP A 161 21.49 9.65 -26.94
C TRP A 161 20.48 10.79 -27.07
N LYS A 162 20.87 11.91 -27.69
CA LYS A 162 20.00 13.09 -27.86
C LYS A 162 18.78 12.77 -28.74
N GLU A 163 18.98 12.04 -29.84
CA GLU A 163 17.89 11.64 -30.74
C GLU A 163 16.90 10.70 -30.04
N THR A 164 17.42 9.72 -29.29
CA THR A 164 16.58 8.79 -28.51
C THR A 164 15.77 9.53 -27.45
N ARG A 165 16.38 10.51 -26.76
CA ARG A 165 15.71 11.37 -25.79
C ARG A 165 14.59 12.17 -26.43
N ASP A 166 14.88 12.87 -27.52
CA ASP A 166 13.93 13.79 -28.14
C ASP A 166 12.74 13.01 -28.75
N LYS A 167 12.99 11.82 -29.31
CA LYS A 167 11.94 10.88 -29.72
C LYS A 167 11.09 10.43 -28.53
N TYR A 168 11.71 10.04 -27.41
CA TYR A 168 11.00 9.64 -26.20
C TYR A 168 10.10 10.77 -25.67
N LEU A 169 10.62 11.99 -25.55
CA LEU A 169 9.85 13.14 -25.06
C LEU A 169 8.69 13.50 -25.99
N SER A 170 8.88 13.39 -27.31
CA SER A 170 7.82 13.62 -28.28
C SER A 170 6.69 12.59 -28.12
N MET A 171 7.03 11.30 -28.03
CA MET A 171 6.05 10.23 -27.85
C MET A 171 5.37 10.31 -26.48
N ASP A 172 6.09 10.65 -25.41
CA ASP A 172 5.52 10.81 -24.07
C ASP A 172 4.44 11.91 -24.04
N LYS A 173 4.71 13.04 -24.73
CA LYS A 173 3.73 14.12 -24.90
C LYS A 173 2.49 13.68 -25.68
N GLU A 174 2.67 12.90 -26.75
CA GLU A 174 1.55 12.37 -27.55
C GLU A 174 0.71 11.34 -26.76
N ASN A 175 1.38 10.48 -25.98
CA ASN A 175 0.73 9.55 -25.06
C ASN A 175 -0.12 10.28 -24.02
N ASP A 176 0.35 11.41 -23.49
CA ASP A 176 -0.42 12.26 -22.58
C ASP A 176 -1.66 12.86 -23.26
N VAL A 177 -1.55 13.28 -24.53
CA VAL A 177 -2.71 13.76 -25.31
C VAL A 177 -3.75 12.65 -25.49
N LEU A 178 -3.33 11.44 -25.88
CA LEU A 178 -4.23 10.29 -26.01
C LEU A 178 -4.90 9.92 -24.69
N ARG A 179 -4.14 9.88 -23.57
CA ARG A 179 -4.67 9.63 -22.23
C ARG A 179 -5.73 10.65 -21.84
N ASN A 180 -5.50 11.93 -22.15
CA ASN A 180 -6.45 13.00 -21.83
C ASN A 180 -7.73 12.91 -22.68
N LYS A 181 -7.61 12.58 -23.98
CA LYS A 181 -8.77 12.32 -24.85
C LYS A 181 -9.60 11.15 -24.33
N LEU A 182 -8.94 10.04 -23.97
CA LEU A 182 -9.58 8.85 -23.43
C LEU A 182 -10.35 9.16 -22.13
N SER A 183 -9.71 9.90 -21.22
CA SER A 183 -10.34 10.35 -19.97
C SER A 183 -11.53 11.28 -20.23
N ALA A 184 -11.40 12.23 -21.16
CA ALA A 184 -12.48 13.15 -21.51
C ALA A 184 -13.69 12.41 -22.09
N LEU A 185 -13.47 11.45 -22.98
CA LEU A 185 -14.53 10.64 -23.57
C LEU A 185 -15.20 9.74 -22.53
N LEU A 186 -14.42 9.09 -21.65
CA LEU A 186 -14.97 8.30 -20.54
C LEU A 186 -15.88 9.14 -19.64
N ASN A 187 -15.45 10.36 -19.31
CA ASN A 187 -16.22 11.29 -18.48
C ASN A 187 -17.46 11.86 -19.16
N SER A 188 -17.62 11.68 -20.48
CA SER A 188 -18.85 12.07 -21.19
C SER A 188 -19.96 11.03 -21.08
N PHE A 189 -19.64 9.78 -20.71
CA PHE A 189 -20.64 8.73 -20.52
C PHE A 189 -21.39 8.89 -19.18
N GLU A 190 -22.64 8.44 -19.15
CA GLU A 190 -23.43 8.40 -17.93
C GLU A 190 -22.88 7.34 -16.97
N LEU A 191 -22.46 7.77 -15.78
CA LEU A 191 -22.13 6.87 -14.69
C LEU A 191 -23.42 6.43 -13.99
N GLN A 192 -23.72 5.14 -14.04
CA GLN A 192 -24.80 4.53 -13.29
C GLN A 192 -24.32 4.12 -11.90
N GLU A 193 -25.00 4.62 -10.86
CA GLU A 193 -24.89 4.15 -9.49
C GLU A 193 -26.16 3.35 -9.13
N THR A 194 -25.99 2.15 -8.60
CA THR A 194 -27.10 1.33 -8.06
C THR A 194 -26.76 0.90 -6.64
N ILE A 195 -27.72 1.03 -5.72
CA ILE A 195 -27.51 0.77 -4.30
C ILE A 195 -28.24 -0.51 -3.92
N TYR A 196 -27.56 -1.40 -3.22
CA TYR A 196 -28.08 -2.66 -2.70
C TYR A 196 -28.00 -2.66 -1.17
N ASP A 197 -28.96 -3.31 -0.52
CA ASP A 197 -29.02 -3.38 0.94
C ASP A 197 -27.85 -4.17 1.53
N ASP A 198 -27.35 -5.18 0.82
CA ASP A 198 -26.18 -5.96 1.20
C ASP A 198 -25.49 -6.63 -0.01
N LYS A 199 -24.37 -7.31 0.27
CA LYS A 199 -23.55 -8.06 -0.71
C LYS A 199 -24.32 -9.20 -1.41
N ASN A 200 -25.32 -9.79 -0.78
CA ASN A 200 -26.09 -10.89 -1.36
C ASN A 200 -27.15 -10.40 -2.35
N ALA A 201 -27.58 -9.15 -2.23
CA ALA A 201 -28.57 -8.53 -3.11
C ALA A 201 -27.98 -8.04 -4.45
N MET A 202 -26.66 -7.87 -4.56
CA MET A 202 -26.00 -7.35 -5.76
C MET A 202 -25.79 -8.44 -6.85
N PRO A 203 -25.62 -8.05 -8.13
CA PRO A 203 -25.26 -8.97 -9.19
C PRO A 203 -23.95 -9.72 -8.91
N GLN A 204 -23.85 -10.96 -9.39
CA GLN A 204 -22.64 -11.76 -9.19
C GLN A 204 -21.44 -11.11 -9.89
N MET A 205 -20.43 -10.73 -9.10
CA MET A 205 -19.16 -10.20 -9.61
C MET A 205 -18.23 -11.34 -10.03
N ASN A 206 -17.30 -11.10 -10.95
CA ASN A 206 -16.29 -12.10 -11.31
C ASN A 206 -15.29 -12.34 -10.17
N TYR A 207 -14.89 -11.26 -9.49
CA TYR A 207 -13.92 -11.33 -8.40
C TYR A 207 -14.36 -10.57 -7.16
N THR A 208 -13.80 -10.98 -6.02
CA THR A 208 -13.86 -10.24 -4.76
C THR A 208 -12.43 -9.91 -4.31
N VAL A 209 -12.18 -8.67 -3.95
CA VAL A 209 -10.93 -8.23 -3.33
C VAL A 209 -11.20 -8.00 -1.85
N THR A 210 -10.50 -8.71 -0.98
CA THR A 210 -10.61 -8.52 0.47
C THR A 210 -9.35 -7.87 1.02
N PHE A 211 -9.50 -6.85 1.87
CA PHE A 211 -8.42 -6.28 2.65
C PHE A 211 -8.69 -6.49 4.14
N ASN A 212 -7.86 -7.29 4.79
CA ASN A 212 -8.09 -7.75 6.16
C ASN A 212 -6.89 -7.44 7.05
N GLU A 213 -7.16 -7.07 8.31
CA GLU A 213 -6.13 -7.01 9.33
C GLU A 213 -5.74 -8.43 9.76
N VAL A 214 -4.43 -8.71 9.78
CA VAL A 214 -3.91 -9.98 10.25
C VAL A 214 -3.62 -9.88 11.74
N ARG A 215 -4.36 -10.66 12.53
CA ARG A 215 -4.20 -10.69 13.98
C ARG A 215 -2.88 -11.36 14.37
N LEU A 216 -1.86 -10.54 14.62
CA LEU A 216 -0.60 -10.98 15.20
C LEU A 216 -0.78 -11.45 16.66
N ASN A 217 0.18 -12.24 17.14
CA ASN A 217 0.19 -12.65 18.55
C ASN A 217 0.32 -11.42 19.49
N PRO A 218 -0.06 -11.54 20.77
CA PRO A 218 -0.10 -10.40 21.69
C PRO A 218 1.23 -9.67 21.91
N PHE A 219 2.36 -10.35 21.67
CA PHE A 219 3.69 -9.75 21.77
C PHE A 219 4.04 -8.99 20.49
N SER A 220 3.92 -9.64 19.33
CA SER A 220 4.31 -9.06 18.04
C SER A 220 3.49 -7.83 17.66
N ARG A 221 2.19 -7.80 18.01
CA ARG A 221 1.32 -6.64 17.76
C ARG A 221 1.71 -5.35 18.50
N LYS A 222 2.70 -5.40 19.39
CA LYS A 222 3.26 -4.21 20.07
C LYS A 222 4.35 -3.53 19.24
N PHE A 223 4.85 -4.21 18.22
CA PHE A 223 5.97 -3.77 17.40
C PHE A 223 5.61 -3.68 15.92
N LEU A 224 4.66 -4.52 15.48
CA LEU A 224 4.29 -4.68 14.09
C LEU A 224 2.77 -4.53 13.90
N TYR A 225 2.40 -4.04 12.73
CA TYR A 225 1.07 -4.15 12.16
C TYR A 225 1.12 -5.05 10.92
N SER A 226 0.05 -5.80 10.66
CA SER A 226 0.00 -6.74 9.55
C SER A 226 -1.37 -6.72 8.89
N ASP A 227 -1.38 -6.75 7.57
CA ASP A 227 -2.58 -6.84 6.74
C ASP A 227 -2.39 -7.81 5.58
N GLU A 228 -3.49 -8.31 5.05
CA GLU A 228 -3.49 -9.16 3.85
C GLU A 228 -4.49 -8.65 2.83
N THR A 229 -4.12 -8.80 1.55
CA THR A 229 -4.98 -8.59 0.40
C THR A 229 -5.13 -9.91 -0.35
N LYS A 230 -6.37 -10.30 -0.63
CA LYS A 230 -6.69 -11.47 -1.46
C LYS A 230 -7.59 -11.07 -2.62
N ILE A 231 -7.36 -11.69 -3.77
CA ILE A 231 -8.28 -11.67 -4.91
C ILE A 231 -8.86 -13.06 -5.06
N ILE A 232 -10.18 -13.15 -4.96
CA ILE A 232 -10.94 -14.40 -4.98
C ILE A 232 -11.77 -14.42 -6.26
N GLU A 233 -11.67 -15.49 -7.04
CA GLU A 233 -12.54 -15.73 -8.18
C GLU A 233 -13.89 -16.28 -7.68
N ASN A 234 -14.97 -15.53 -7.84
CA ASN A 234 -16.25 -15.85 -7.21
C ASN A 234 -16.91 -17.10 -7.79
N GLN A 235 -16.61 -17.47 -9.03
CA GLN A 235 -17.14 -18.69 -9.65
C GLN A 235 -16.58 -19.96 -9.01
N THR A 236 -15.30 -19.94 -8.63
CA THR A 236 -14.58 -21.12 -8.12
C THR A 236 -14.30 -21.05 -6.61
N GLY A 237 -14.39 -19.87 -6.01
CA GLY A 237 -13.98 -19.60 -4.63
C GLY A 237 -12.47 -19.58 -4.42
N ASN A 238 -11.67 -19.73 -5.48
CA ASN A 238 -10.23 -19.85 -5.37
C ASN A 238 -9.56 -18.48 -5.18
N THR A 239 -8.58 -18.42 -4.28
CA THR A 239 -7.68 -17.26 -4.18
C THR A 239 -6.68 -17.30 -5.34
N ILE A 240 -6.78 -16.34 -6.25
CA ILE A 240 -5.93 -16.26 -7.45
C ILE A 240 -4.77 -15.30 -7.29
N ALA A 241 -4.86 -14.38 -6.32
CA ALA A 241 -3.77 -13.54 -5.90
C ALA A 241 -3.81 -13.30 -4.38
N TYR A 242 -2.64 -13.23 -3.78
CA TYR A 242 -2.45 -13.01 -2.35
C TYR A 242 -1.25 -12.11 -2.13
N ASN A 243 -1.37 -11.17 -1.21
CA ASN A 243 -0.27 -10.38 -0.67
C ASN A 243 -0.48 -10.19 0.84
N ARG A 244 0.61 -10.13 1.58
CA ARG A 244 0.61 -9.76 2.99
C ARG A 244 1.70 -8.74 3.24
N SER A 245 1.35 -7.69 3.97
CA SER A 245 2.28 -6.65 4.38
C SER A 245 2.47 -6.70 5.89
N ASP A 246 3.72 -6.65 6.34
CA ASP A 246 4.10 -6.54 7.73
C ASP A 246 4.88 -5.22 7.90
N SER A 247 4.29 -4.27 8.63
CA SER A 247 4.80 -2.90 8.81
C SER A 247 5.29 -2.66 10.25
N PRO A 248 6.50 -2.13 10.46
CA PRO A 248 7.02 -1.83 11.78
C PRO A 248 6.47 -0.50 12.33
N PHE A 249 6.20 -0.46 13.63
CA PHE A 249 5.93 0.78 14.34
C PHE A 249 7.17 1.66 14.45
N PHE A 250 6.97 2.96 14.68
CA PHE A 250 8.09 3.86 14.94
C PHE A 250 8.86 3.44 16.17
N TYR A 251 10.18 3.50 16.05
CA TYR A 251 11.07 3.24 17.17
C TYR A 251 10.98 4.34 18.23
N ASN A 252 11.07 3.95 19.49
CA ASN A 252 11.03 4.81 20.67
C ASN A 252 12.13 5.89 20.66
N ILE A 253 13.28 5.62 20.02
CA ILE A 253 14.39 6.59 19.90
C ILE A 253 14.17 7.61 18.76
N ALA A 254 13.35 7.27 17.77
CA ALA A 254 13.02 8.10 16.63
C ALA A 254 11.51 8.08 16.34
N PRO A 255 10.66 8.44 17.33
CA PRO A 255 9.23 8.62 17.11
C PRO A 255 9.01 9.70 16.06
N ASP A 256 8.02 9.50 15.20
CA ASP A 256 7.78 10.36 14.06
C ASP A 256 7.10 11.68 14.42
N PHE A 257 7.82 12.54 15.12
CA PHE A 257 7.37 13.90 15.40
C PHE A 257 7.49 14.82 14.17
N ALA A 258 8.40 14.49 13.23
CA ALA A 258 8.70 15.34 12.08
C ALA A 258 7.77 15.13 10.88
N LEU A 259 7.17 13.95 10.71
CA LEU A 259 6.31 13.63 9.56
C LEU A 259 4.84 13.38 9.94
N GLY A 260 4.41 13.90 11.10
CA GLY A 260 3.00 14.10 11.42
C GLY A 260 2.35 13.06 12.33
N ASN A 261 3.09 12.51 13.31
CA ASN A 261 2.59 11.50 14.27
C ASN A 261 2.09 10.21 13.58
N ARG A 262 2.87 9.68 12.64
CA ARG A 262 2.56 8.39 12.02
C ARG A 262 2.64 7.27 13.06
N TYR A 263 1.80 6.26 12.93
CA TYR A 263 1.77 5.09 13.82
C TYR A 263 2.85 4.06 13.44
N TYR A 264 3.11 3.90 12.15
CA TYR A 264 4.10 3.00 11.59
C TYR A 264 4.89 3.69 10.48
N SER A 265 6.14 3.26 10.23
CA SER A 265 6.97 3.90 9.20
C SER A 265 6.34 3.72 7.82
N SER A 266 5.94 4.81 7.15
CA SER A 266 5.35 4.74 5.82
C SER A 266 6.42 4.63 4.72
N TRP A 267 6.11 3.87 3.67
CA TRP A 267 6.83 3.75 2.38
C TRP A 267 8.22 3.09 2.45
N GLY A 268 8.34 1.88 1.91
CA GLY A 268 9.63 1.18 1.69
C GLY A 268 10.24 0.52 2.91
N TRP A 269 9.51 0.43 4.02
CA TRP A 269 9.92 -0.18 5.28
C TRP A 269 9.06 -1.39 5.65
N GLU A 270 8.40 -1.99 4.65
CA GLU A 270 7.87 -3.33 4.81
C GLU A 270 9.05 -4.24 5.17
N ILE A 271 8.91 -5.01 6.24
CA ILE A 271 10.08 -5.69 6.80
C ILE A 271 10.55 -6.82 5.88
N CYS A 272 9.60 -7.37 5.14
CA CYS A 272 9.88 -8.27 4.05
C CYS A 272 9.96 -7.44 2.78
N GLU A 273 10.80 -7.86 1.83
CA GLU A 273 10.54 -7.57 0.43
C GLU A 273 9.19 -8.20 0.07
N SER A 274 8.10 -7.56 0.50
CA SER A 274 6.97 -7.45 -0.38
C SER A 274 7.59 -6.88 -1.65
N GLN A 275 7.49 -7.60 -2.75
CA GLN A 275 7.59 -6.94 -4.03
C GLN A 275 6.52 -5.87 -3.93
N SER A 276 6.97 -4.66 -3.57
CA SER A 276 6.20 -3.51 -3.10
C SER A 276 4.79 -3.57 -3.65
N TYR A 277 3.75 -3.29 -2.85
CA TYR A 277 2.33 -3.13 -3.25
C TYR A 277 2.10 -2.91 -4.78
N LEU A 278 2.93 -2.07 -5.40
CA LEU A 278 3.08 -1.77 -6.82
C LEU A 278 3.38 -2.89 -7.84
N TYR A 279 3.81 -4.12 -7.50
CA TYR A 279 4.26 -5.10 -8.50
C TYR A 279 3.83 -6.54 -8.22
N TYR A 280 2.52 -6.77 -8.31
CA TYR A 280 2.06 -8.03 -8.90
C TYR A 280 2.55 -8.06 -10.35
N ASN A 281 3.72 -8.68 -10.58
CA ASN A 281 4.35 -8.84 -11.88
C ASN A 281 3.53 -9.83 -12.74
N GLY A 282 2.42 -9.36 -13.28
CA GLY A 282 1.56 -10.08 -14.22
C GLY A 282 0.47 -9.15 -14.77
N ASP A 283 0.35 -9.09 -16.09
CA ASP A 283 -0.48 -8.13 -16.85
C ASP A 283 -2.00 -8.15 -16.51
N GLY A 284 -2.47 -9.09 -15.69
CA GLY A 284 -3.89 -9.26 -15.34
C GLY A 284 -4.38 -8.49 -14.11
N PHE A 285 -3.53 -8.20 -13.11
CA PHE A 285 -4.01 -7.62 -11.84
C PHE A 285 -3.15 -6.50 -11.28
N LYS A 286 -2.08 -6.10 -11.99
CA LYS A 286 -1.17 -5.03 -11.54
C LYS A 286 -1.88 -3.76 -11.07
N TYR A 287 -3.02 -3.41 -11.67
CA TYR A 287 -3.81 -2.22 -11.35
C TYR A 287 -4.83 -2.41 -10.20
N ILE A 288 -5.25 -3.65 -9.94
CA ILE A 288 -6.28 -4.03 -8.97
C ILE A 288 -5.67 -4.51 -7.66
N ALA A 289 -4.40 -4.91 -7.71
CA ALA A 289 -3.70 -5.53 -6.60
C ALA A 289 -2.68 -4.56 -5.96
N SER A 290 -2.28 -3.50 -6.67
CA SER A 290 -1.56 -2.33 -6.12
C SER A 290 -2.39 -1.42 -5.20
N TYR A 291 -3.43 -2.00 -4.64
CA TYR A 291 -4.68 -1.32 -4.39
C TYR A 291 -5.22 -1.55 -2.96
N GLY A 292 -4.59 -2.41 -2.16
CA GLY A 292 -4.92 -2.52 -0.73
C GLY A 292 -4.82 -1.15 -0.05
N SER A 293 -5.96 -0.64 0.44
CA SER A 293 -6.19 0.55 1.30
C SER A 293 -5.52 1.90 0.99
N ALA A 294 -4.73 2.04 -0.06
CA ALA A 294 -3.88 3.21 -0.26
C ALA A 294 -4.59 4.46 -0.83
N LYS A 295 -5.87 4.36 -1.21
CA LYS A 295 -6.66 5.49 -1.76
C LYS A 295 -7.91 5.82 -0.96
N HIS A 296 -7.94 5.49 0.33
CA HIS A 296 -8.86 6.20 1.20
C HIS A 296 -8.46 7.68 1.28
N ALA A 297 -9.45 8.55 1.46
CA ALA A 297 -9.25 9.98 1.71
C ALA A 297 -8.40 10.23 2.96
N VAL A 298 -8.45 9.30 3.93
CA VAL A 298 -7.63 9.30 5.14
C VAL A 298 -6.54 8.25 5.02
N ASN A 299 -5.30 8.64 5.36
CA ASN A 299 -4.14 7.74 5.32
C ASN A 299 -4.23 6.65 6.41
N LEU A 300 -3.78 5.43 6.09
CA LEU A 300 -3.79 4.28 7.00
C LEU A 300 -3.03 4.55 8.29
N ASN A 301 -1.92 5.29 8.22
CA ASN A 301 -1.18 5.71 9.40
C ASN A 301 -2.02 6.53 10.38
N ILE A 302 -2.77 7.51 9.88
CA ILE A 302 -3.61 8.39 10.72
C ILE A 302 -4.72 7.55 11.37
N LYS A 303 -5.30 6.64 10.61
CA LYS A 303 -6.36 5.76 11.10
C LYS A 303 -5.87 4.81 12.18
N LEU A 304 -4.79 4.08 11.92
CA LEU A 304 -4.24 3.14 12.90
C LEU A 304 -3.77 3.88 14.16
N TYR A 305 -3.23 5.09 14.02
CA TYR A 305 -2.94 5.95 15.15
C TYR A 305 -4.19 6.24 15.98
N ASN A 306 -5.29 6.69 15.34
CA ASN A 306 -6.52 6.96 16.05
C ASN A 306 -7.11 5.70 16.72
N LYS A 307 -7.11 4.55 16.02
CA LYS A 307 -7.61 3.26 16.53
C LYS A 307 -6.79 2.75 17.71
N TYR A 308 -5.46 2.69 17.57
CA TYR A 308 -4.60 1.99 18.52
C TYR A 308 -3.93 2.88 19.56
N ILE A 309 -3.73 4.17 19.26
CA ILE A 309 -3.14 5.13 20.21
C ILE A 309 -4.22 5.96 20.90
N LYS A 310 -5.18 6.51 20.16
CA LYS A 310 -6.24 7.34 20.76
C LYS A 310 -7.43 6.54 21.28
N GLY A 311 -7.58 5.28 20.85
CA GLY A 311 -8.73 4.45 21.21
C GLY A 311 -10.04 4.90 20.56
N GLU A 312 -9.96 5.64 19.46
CA GLU A 312 -11.13 5.97 18.63
C GLU A 312 -11.61 4.69 17.94
N LYS A 313 -12.93 4.47 17.93
CA LYS A 313 -13.54 3.30 17.28
C LYS A 313 -13.87 3.57 15.83
#